data_AF-A0A522VD22-F1
#
_entry.id   AF-A0A522VD22-F1
#
_cell.length_a   1.000
_cell.length_b   1.000
_cell.length_c   1.000
_cell.angle_alpha   90.00
_cell.angle_beta   90.00
_cell.angle_gamma   90.00
#
_symmetry.space_group_name_H-M   'P 1'
#
loop_
_entity.id
_entity.type
_entity.pdbx_description
1 polymer ?
#
loop_
_entity_poly.entity_id
_entity_poly.type
_entity_poly.pdbx_seq_one_letter_code
_entity_poly.pdbx_strand_id
1 'polypeptide(L)' 'DAEALQSAVYETGKAHAETFPELKDWFKALYQILLGQDQGPRMGGFFALYGISESIGLLTRAAKGEDLA' A
#
# COMPACT_ATOMS: atom_id res chain seq x y z
N ASP A 1 3.41 -9.03 -12.80
CA ASP A 1 4.65 -9.38 -12.06
C ASP A 1 4.89 -8.35 -10.96
N ALA A 2 5.88 -8.56 -10.09
CA ALA A 2 6.17 -7.68 -8.95
C ALA A 2 6.64 -6.27 -9.35
N GLU A 3 7.30 -6.13 -10.50
CA GLU A 3 7.80 -4.85 -10.99
C GLU A 3 6.66 -3.99 -11.55
N ALA A 4 5.77 -4.57 -12.35
CA ALA A 4 4.56 -3.93 -12.82
C ALA A 4 3.65 -3.49 -11.66
N LEU A 5 3.51 -4.32 -10.63
CA LEU A 5 2.76 -3.95 -9.42
C LEU A 5 3.43 -2.78 -8.68
N GLN A 6 4.76 -2.81 -8.54
CA GLN A 6 5.49 -1.71 -7.90
C GLN A 6 5.32 -0.39 -8.66
N SER A 7 5.43 -0.43 -9.99
CA SER A 7 5.22 0.73 -10.85
C SER A 7 3.79 1.26 -10.72
N ALA A 8 2.77 0.38 -10.70
CA ALA A 8 1.39 0.80 -10.50
C ALA A 8 1.17 1.51 -9.16
N VAL A 9 1.74 1.00 -8.06
CA VAL A 9 1.64 1.62 -6.73
C VAL A 9 2.33 2.99 -6.68
N TYR A 10 3.49 3.11 -7.33
CA TYR A 10 4.25 4.34 -7.42
C TYR A 10 3.51 5.41 -8.22
N GLU A 11 3.01 5.06 -9.42
CA GLU A 11 2.23 5.96 -10.26
C GLU A 11 0.92 6.38 -9.60
N THR A 12 0.25 5.49 -8.86
CA THR A 12 -0.93 5.83 -8.06
C THR A 12 -0.60 6.89 -7.01
N GLY A 13 0.49 6.72 -6.26
CA GLY A 13 0.92 7.71 -5.26
C GLY A 13 1.22 9.08 -5.88
N LYS A 14 1.85 9.11 -7.06
CA LYS A 14 2.10 10.36 -7.80
C LYS A 14 0.83 11.03 -8.31
N ALA A 15 -0.12 10.24 -8.81
CA ALA A 15 -1.38 10.75 -9.36
C ALA A 15 -2.28 11.38 -8.29
N HIS A 16 -2.05 11.03 -7.01
CA HIS A 16 -2.82 11.50 -5.85
C HIS A 16 -1.97 12.35 -4.89
N ALA A 17 -1.05 13.16 -5.43
CA ALA A 17 -0.16 14.02 -4.64
C ALA A 17 -0.91 15.08 -3.80
N GLU A 18 -2.17 15.38 -4.13
CA GLU A 18 -3.05 16.22 -3.31
C GLU A 18 -3.44 15.57 -1.98
N THR A 19 -3.40 14.22 -1.91
CA THR A 19 -3.70 13.45 -0.70
C THR A 19 -2.42 13.22 0.12
N PHE A 20 -1.34 12.82 -0.56
CA PHE A 20 -0.02 12.63 0.04
C PHE A 20 1.01 13.50 -0.69
N PRO A 21 1.30 14.72 -0.22
CA PRO A 21 2.24 15.63 -0.88
C PRO A 21 3.65 15.05 -1.02
N GLU A 22 4.10 14.26 -0.03
CA GLU A 22 5.34 13.53 -0.12
C GLU A 22 5.06 12.04 -0.40
N LEU A 23 5.65 11.51 -1.48
CA LEU A 23 5.45 10.13 -1.87
C LEU A 23 5.88 9.10 -0.79
N LYS A 24 6.80 9.49 0.09
CA LYS A 24 7.21 8.67 1.24
C LYS A 24 6.04 8.42 2.20
N ASP A 25 5.12 9.38 2.37
CA ASP A 25 4.00 9.28 3.30
C ASP A 25 2.93 8.33 2.76
N TRP A 26 2.75 8.31 1.43
CA TRP A 26 1.94 7.30 0.74
C TRP A 26 2.43 5.88 1.03
N PHE A 27 3.73 5.62 0.86
CA PHE A 27 4.29 4.30 1.18
C PHE A 27 4.23 3.98 2.67
N LYS A 28 4.46 4.98 3.54
CA LYS A 28 4.32 4.81 4.99
C LYS A 28 2.91 4.35 5.37
N ALA A 29 1.87 4.97 4.79
CA ALA A 29 0.48 4.55 5.02
C ALA A 29 0.25 3.08 4.61
N LEU A 30 0.78 2.66 3.45
CA LEU A 30 0.69 1.26 3.02
C LEU A 30 1.40 0.31 3.99
N TYR A 31 2.59 0.65 4.49
CA TYR A 31 3.29 -0.17 5.49
C TYR A 31 2.51 -0.26 6.80
N GLN A 32 1.94 0.85 7.27
CA GLN A 32 1.18 0.86 8.52
C GLN A 32 -0.10 0.02 8.41
N ILE A 33 -0.82 0.11 7.28
CA ILE A 33 -2.07 -0.64 7.07
C ILE A 33 -1.79 -2.13 6.87
N LEU A 34 -0.79 -2.49 6.05
CA LEU A 34 -0.60 -3.87 5.61
C LEU A 34 0.36 -4.66 6.50
N LEU A 35 1.28 -3.98 7.20
CA LEU A 35 2.35 -4.61 7.97
C LEU A 35 2.38 -4.18 9.44
N GLY A 36 1.64 -3.12 9.82
CA GLY A 36 1.71 -2.55 11.17
C GLY A 36 3.07 -1.91 11.48
N GLN A 37 3.82 -1.47 10.46
CA GLN A 37 5.18 -0.93 10.59
C GLN A 37 5.33 0.40 9.84
N ASP A 38 6.28 1.22 10.25
CA ASP A 38 6.55 2.53 9.62
C ASP A 38 7.35 2.43 8.31
N GLN A 39 7.99 1.28 8.08
CA GLN A 39 8.82 1.00 6.92
C GLN A 39 8.66 -0.47 6.51
N GLY A 40 8.97 -0.81 5.26
CA GLY A 40 8.76 -2.16 4.77
C GLY A 40 9.43 -2.45 3.42
N PRO A 41 9.23 -3.67 2.89
CA PRO A 41 9.75 -4.07 1.58
C PRO A 41 9.01 -3.35 0.44
N ARG A 42 9.50 -3.51 -0.79
CA ARG A 42 8.78 -3.02 -1.98
C ARG A 42 7.37 -3.60 -2.06
N MET A 43 6.38 -2.73 -2.15
CA MET A 43 4.95 -3.09 -2.22
C MET A 43 4.62 -4.06 -3.36
N GLY A 44 5.21 -3.89 -4.54
CA GLY A 44 4.96 -4.81 -5.65
C GLY A 44 5.43 -6.25 -5.36
N GLY A 45 6.55 -6.39 -4.65
CA GLY A 45 7.03 -7.70 -4.19
C GLY A 45 6.16 -8.28 -3.08
N PHE A 46 5.74 -7.44 -2.13
CA PHE A 46 4.80 -7.83 -1.08
C PHE A 46 3.48 -8.34 -1.67
N PHE A 47 2.85 -7.61 -2.58
CA PHE A 47 1.60 -8.02 -3.23
C PHE A 47 1.72 -9.29 -4.06
N ALA A 48 2.86 -9.48 -4.73
CA ALA A 48 3.12 -10.70 -5.50
C ALA A 48 3.23 -11.96 -4.60
N LEU A 49 3.70 -11.81 -3.35
CA LEU A 49 3.89 -12.91 -2.41
C LEU A 49 2.69 -13.13 -1.47
N TYR A 50 2.17 -12.06 -0.89
CA TYR A 50 1.06 -12.10 0.07
C TYR A 50 -0.30 -12.28 -0.63
N GLY A 51 -0.45 -11.72 -1.82
CA GLY A 51 -1.67 -11.79 -2.61
C GLY A 51 -2.37 -10.44 -2.74
N ILE A 52 -2.77 -10.12 -3.97
CA ILE A 52 -3.46 -8.88 -4.30
C ILE A 52 -4.84 -8.81 -3.63
N SER A 53 -5.61 -9.89 -3.67
CA SER A 53 -6.97 -9.94 -3.09
C SER A 53 -6.96 -9.69 -1.58
N GLU A 54 -6.04 -10.35 -0.85
CA GLU A 54 -5.90 -10.16 0.59
C GLU A 54 -5.48 -8.72 0.94
N SER A 55 -4.55 -8.17 0.16
CA SER A 55 -4.10 -6.78 0.31
C SER A 55 -5.24 -5.77 0.10
N ILE A 56 -6.06 -5.98 -0.93
CA ILE A 56 -7.24 -5.15 -1.20
C ILE A 56 -8.25 -5.28 -0.06
N GLY A 57 -8.43 -6.48 0.49
CA GLY A 57 -9.29 -6.72 1.65
C GLY A 57 -8.90 -5.85 2.84
N LEU A 58 -7.61 -5.89 3.22
CA LEU A 58 -7.09 -5.07 4.32
C LEU A 58 -7.23 -3.56 4.05
N LEU A 59 -6.87 -3.10 2.85
CA LEU A 59 -7.01 -1.68 2.47
C LEU A 59 -8.47 -1.23 2.51
N THR A 60 -9.41 -2.08 2.09
CA THR A 60 -10.85 -1.78 2.10
C THR A 60 -11.37 -1.66 3.53
N ARG A 61 -10.96 -2.57 4.42
CA ARG A 61 -11.32 -2.50 5.86
C ARG A 61 -10.76 -1.23 6.50
N ALA A 62 -9.48 -0.93 6.25
CA ALA A 62 -8.83 0.29 6.74
C ALA A 62 -9.54 1.57 6.27
N ALA A 63 -9.91 1.63 4.99
CA ALA A 63 -10.63 2.78 4.42
C ALA A 63 -12.03 2.99 5.04
N LYS A 64 -12.63 1.94 5.61
CA LYS A 64 -13.90 2.01 6.35
C LYS A 64 -13.72 2.30 7.84
N GLY A 65 -12.48 2.38 8.34
CA GLY A 65 -12.18 2.51 9.76
C GLY A 65 -12.50 1.25 10.57
N GLU A 66 -12.55 0.09 9.92
CA GLU A 66 -12.74 -1.20 10.60
C GLU A 66 -11.47 -1.60 11.35
N ASP A 67 -11.63 -2.33 12.46
CA ASP A 67 -10.51 -2.96 13.14
C ASP A 67 -9.82 -3.98 12.21
N LEU A 68 -8.49 -4.03 12.25
CA LEU A 68 -7.65 -4.94 11.45
C LEU A 68 -7.07 -6.09 12.29
N ALA A 69 -7.28 -6.08 13.62
CA ALA A 69 -6.90 -7.13 14.55
C ALA A 69 -7.86 -8.34 14.53
#